data_AF-A0A9X8BT59-F1
#
_entry.id   AF-A0A9X8BT59-F1
#
_cell.length_a   1.000
_cell.length_b   1.000
_cell.length_c   1.000
_cell.angle_alpha   90.00
_cell.angle_beta   90.00
_cell.angle_gamma   90.00
#
_symmetry.space_group_name_H-M   'P 1'
#
loop_
_entity.id
_entity.type
_entity.pdbx_description
1 polymer ?
#
loop_
_entity_poly.entity_id
_entity_poly.type
_entity_poly.pdbx_seq_one_letter_code
_entity_poly.pdbx_strand_id
1 'polypeptide(L)' 'MNVKEKIHYFEAAEPKLTKTGFMVVGKHNLYLVMMKGGLFGCTEAEVVEYKDIKEVDFDFI' A
#
# COMPACT_ATOMS: atom_id res chain seq x y z
N MET A 1 18.54 0.87 -17.67
CA MET A 1 18.54 1.90 -16.61
C MET A 1 17.75 1.35 -15.43
N ASN A 2 18.36 1.20 -14.25
CA ASN A 2 17.61 0.87 -13.03
C ASN A 2 16.67 2.04 -12.77
N VAL A 3 15.41 1.93 -13.20
CA VAL A 3 14.38 2.88 -12.83
C VAL A 3 14.15 2.64 -11.34
N LYS A 4 14.90 3.35 -10.50
CA LYS A 4 14.72 3.30 -9.05
C LYS A 4 13.30 3.75 -8.77
N GLU A 5 12.52 2.88 -8.17
CA GLU A 5 11.18 3.21 -7.67
C GLU A 5 11.32 4.37 -6.68
N LYS A 6 10.57 5.46 -6.91
CA LYS A 6 10.60 6.62 -6.03
C LYS A 6 9.36 6.57 -5.15
N ILE A 7 9.56 6.54 -3.85
CA ILE A 7 8.46 6.62 -2.88
C ILE A 7 8.03 8.10 -2.80
N HIS A 8 6.76 8.35 -3.12
CA HIS A 8 6.15 9.68 -3.01
C HIS A 8 5.47 9.88 -1.65
N TYR A 9 4.83 8.83 -1.13
CA TYR A 9 4.12 8.86 0.14
C TYR A 9 4.09 7.46 0.75
N PHE A 10 4.02 7.38 2.08
CA PHE A 10 3.70 6.14 2.78
C PHE A 10 2.83 6.47 4.00
N GLU A 11 1.93 5.57 4.35
CA GLU A 11 1.02 5.75 5.47
C GLU A 11 0.79 4.42 6.18
N ALA A 12 0.77 4.44 7.50
CA ALA A 12 0.37 3.27 8.26
C ALA A 12 -1.13 3.06 8.06
N ALA A 13 -1.54 1.81 7.87
CA ALA A 13 -2.94 1.54 7.62
C ALA A 13 -3.76 1.77 8.90
N GLU A 14 -4.87 2.50 8.80
CA GLU A 14 -5.77 2.72 9.93
C GLU A 14 -6.38 1.36 10.35
N PRO A 15 -6.14 0.87 11.59
CA PRO A 15 -6.55 -0.47 12.00
C PRO A 15 -8.06 -0.72 11.94
N LYS A 16 -8.87 0.35 11.94
CA LYS A 16 -10.33 0.27 11.79
C LYS A 16 -10.78 -0.04 10.36
N LEU A 17 -9.95 0.27 9.36
CA LEU A 17 -10.29 0.16 7.95
C LEU A 17 -9.68 -1.08 7.29
N THR A 18 -8.57 -1.59 7.82
CA THR A 18 -7.89 -2.77 7.26
C THR A 18 -7.03 -3.50 8.30
N LYS A 19 -6.47 -4.66 7.93
CA LYS A 19 -5.50 -5.41 8.75
C LYS A 19 -4.23 -4.57 8.96
N THR A 20 -3.51 -4.82 10.07
CA THR A 20 -2.24 -4.15 10.36
C THR A 20 -1.33 -4.20 9.15
N GLY A 21 -0.81 -3.05 8.75
CA GLY A 21 -0.12 -2.90 7.49
C GLY A 21 0.23 -1.44 7.21
N PHE A 22 0.67 -1.18 6.00
CA PHE A 22 0.93 0.16 5.50
C PHE A 22 0.78 0.21 3.99
N MET A 23 0.51 1.41 3.49
CA MET A 23 0.39 1.69 2.07
C MET A 23 1.59 2.52 1.62
N VAL A 24 2.11 2.24 0.42
CA VAL A 24 3.18 3.02 -0.20
C VAL A 24 2.73 3.50 -1.57
N VAL A 25 2.75 4.81 -1.79
CA VAL A 25 2.54 5.43 -3.09
C VAL A 25 3.90 5.57 -3.76
N GLY A 26 4.20 4.66 -4.69
CA GLY A 26 5.39 4.71 -5.52
C GLY A 26 5.22 5.65 -6.72
N LYS A 27 6.23 5.73 -7.57
CA LYS A 27 6.17 6.46 -8.84
C LYS A 27 5.34 5.70 -9.88
N HIS A 28 5.41 4.36 -9.86
CA HIS A 28 4.75 3.54 -10.89
C HIS A 28 3.56 2.74 -10.34
N ASN A 29 3.57 2.39 -9.05
CA ASN A 29 2.56 1.52 -8.45
C ASN A 29 2.19 1.96 -7.04
N LEU A 30 0.99 1.55 -6.62
CA LEU A 30 0.59 1.50 -5.22
C LEU A 30 0.97 0.14 -4.63
N TYR A 31 1.49 0.14 -3.42
CA TYR A 31 1.82 -1.08 -2.68
C TYR A 31 0.98 -1.16 -1.42
N LEU A 32 0.23 -2.25 -1.27
CA LEU A 32 -0.54 -2.55 -0.06
C LEU A 32 0.19 -3.64 0.70
N VAL A 33 0.83 -3.26 1.80
CA VAL A 33 1.62 -4.17 2.62
C VAL A 33 0.81 -4.58 3.84
N MET A 34 0.49 -5.87 3.94
CA MET A 34 -0.25 -6.46 5.04
C MET A 34 0.67 -7.28 5.93
N MET A 35 0.60 -7.04 7.24
CA MET A 35 1.25 -7.87 8.24
C MET A 35 0.32 -9.05 8.58
N LYS A 36 0.75 -10.28 8.29
CA LYS A 36 0.08 -11.49 8.76
C LYS A 36 0.54 -11.79 10.19
N GLY A 37 -0.38 -11.67 11.14
CA GLY A 37 -0.15 -12.09 12.52
C GLY A 37 0.13 -13.60 12.63
N GLY A 38 1.01 -13.99 13.57
CA GLY A 38 1.39 -15.39 13.80
C GLY A 38 2.84 -15.51 14.31
N LEU A 39 3.22 -16.70 14.78
CA LEU A 39 4.53 -16.97 15.41
C LEU A 39 5.74 -16.64 14.51
N PHE A 40 5.53 -16.62 13.19
CA PHE A 40 6.58 -16.38 12.19
C PHE A 40 6.49 -15.02 11.48
N GLY A 41 5.63 -14.10 11.97
CA GLY A 41 5.55 -12.69 11.53
C GLY A 41 5.78 -12.48 10.04
N CYS A 42 4.85 -12.94 9.19
CA CYS A 42 5.02 -12.85 7.75
C CYS A 42 4.38 -11.56 7.21
N THR A 43 4.93 -11.00 6.14
CA THR A 43 4.39 -9.81 5.48
C THR A 43 4.08 -10.16 4.03
N GLU A 44 2.92 -9.74 3.55
CA GLU A 44 2.51 -9.88 2.15
C GLU A 44 2.36 -8.48 1.55
N ALA A 45 2.87 -8.30 0.34
CA ALA A 45 2.73 -7.05 -0.40
C ALA A 45 1.96 -7.31 -1.68
N GLU A 46 0.85 -6.60 -1.85
CA GLU A 46 0.11 -6.54 -3.11
C GLU A 46 0.55 -5.30 -3.89
N VAL A 47 0.79 -5.47 -5.19
CA VAL A 47 1.16 -4.38 -6.11
C VAL A 47 -0.05 -4.06 -6.96
N VAL A 48 -0.49 -2.81 -6.92
CA VAL A 48 -1.59 -2.29 -7.74
C VAL A 48 -1.01 -1.29 -8.73
N GLU A 49 -1.09 -1.60 -10.02
CA GLU A 49 -0.69 -0.66 -11.06
C GLU A 49 -1.72 0.47 -11.17
N TYR A 50 -1.27 1.71 -11.36
CA TYR A 50 -2.19 2.85 -11.42
C TYR A 50 -3.21 2.77 -12.56
N LYS A 51 -2.85 2.12 -13.67
CA LYS A 51 -3.75 1.93 -14.81
C LYS A 51 -4.98 1.07 -14.47
N ASP A 52 -4.87 0.23 -13.43
CA ASP A 52 -5.92 -0.70 -13.02
C ASP A 52 -6.87 -0.08 -11.97
N ILE A 53 -6.53 1.11 -11.43
CA ILE A 53 -7.39 1.87 -10.51
C ILE A 53 -8.45 2.61 -11.32
N LYS A 54 -9.72 2.25 -11.10
CA LYS A 54 -10.86 2.83 -11.84
C LYS A 54 -11.39 4.12 -11.23
N GLU A 55 -11.35 4.23 -9.91
CA GLU A 55 -11.95 5.33 -9.15
C GLU A 55 -11.20 5.52 -7.83
N VAL A 56 -11.12 6.76 -7.36
CA VAL A 56 -10.58 7.14 -6.06
C VAL A 56 -11.59 8.11 -5.44
N ASP A 57 -12.06 7.79 -4.24
CA ASP A 57 -13.04 8.58 -3.50
C ASP A 57 -12.38 9.25 -2.28
N PHE A 58 -12.88 10.43 -1.92
CA PHE A 58 -12.39 11.25 -0.81
C PHE A 58 -13.56 11.67 0.06
N ASP A 59 -13.55 11.24 1.32
CA ASP A 59 -14.49 11.73 2.32
C ASP A 59 -13.85 12.93 3.04
N PHE A 60 -14.36 14.13 2.77
CA PHE A 60 -13.89 15.37 3.40
C PHE A 60 -14.79 15.69 4.60
N ILE A 61 -14.18 15.78 5.79
CA ILE A 61 -14.79 16.30 7.02
C ILE A 61 -14.62 17.81 7.09
#